data_AF-C7ZDD6-F1
#
_entry.id   AF-C7ZDD6-F1
#
_cell.length_a   1.000
_cell.length_b   1.000
_cell.length_c   1.000
_cell.angle_alpha   90.00
_cell.angle_beta   90.00
_cell.angle_gamma   90.00
#
_symmetry.space_group_name_H-M   'P 1'
#
loop_
_entity.id
_entity.type
_entity.pdbx_description
1 polymer ?
#
loop_
_entity_poly.entity_id
_entity_poly.type
_entity_poly.pdbx_seq_one_letter_code
_entity_poly.pdbx_strand_id
1 'polypeptide(L)'
;MFLSVEMCKDYKSLTPISRALLEKASLEMQDRVNAAEERLVGFEYDDMWTHYGEAGQARGAAERLREMLYCHYQQVYGSWPPSPLARSRNQSVTSETSAEEDTWLTRSLVKALQKDFGALYDFLVNRDIIWDVSEARSGRKWMMVPENRSSMFEADTDEVPMTDMLIEFDNKHRFPHIPHPYPLLPESISPLEMPSRSKRSETPSGGRMGALERRVQLAYTESTNIFKLGSEFAANKLVEAFQRFEKSGRADDVDPARARRGRWVLIYGILQTLASVSVDDEMVVHTDRVEYHLSPRLSGAKIPPWKGGEGDRIGQGSHERSYCWVADEKWETDEDDEPREVRGWRGTGTAGDASPVLGGSLSPGPGTPWRRSPDRRGGREDR
;
A
#
# COMPACT_ATOMS: atom_id res chain seq x y z
N MET A 1 -16.11 25.95 0.28
CA MET A 1 -14.66 26.17 0.24
C MET A 1 -14.25 27.04 -0.93
N PHE A 2 -14.45 26.66 -2.21
CA PHE A 2 -14.02 27.54 -3.33
C PHE A 2 -14.72 28.91 -3.22
N LEU A 3 -16.03 28.89 -2.96
CA LEU A 3 -16.83 30.10 -2.72
C LEU A 3 -16.33 30.96 -1.54
N SER A 4 -15.76 30.34 -0.51
CA SER A 4 -15.20 31.04 0.66
C SER A 4 -13.88 31.71 0.34
N VAL A 5 -13.02 31.04 -0.43
CA VAL A 5 -11.73 31.58 -0.91
C VAL A 5 -11.96 32.74 -1.88
N GLU A 6 -13.01 32.68 -2.70
CA GLU A 6 -13.38 33.77 -3.61
C GLU A 6 -13.67 35.10 -2.91
N MET A 7 -14.10 35.05 -1.65
CA MET A 7 -14.43 36.23 -0.87
C MET A 7 -13.18 36.93 -0.31
N CYS A 8 -12.04 36.23 -0.20
CA CYS A 8 -10.79 36.76 0.32
C CYS A 8 -10.23 37.89 -0.55
N LYS A 9 -9.71 38.94 0.09
CA LYS A 9 -9.09 40.09 -0.62
C LYS A 9 -7.91 39.64 -1.48
N ASP A 10 -7.11 38.71 -0.96
CA ASP A 10 -5.92 38.19 -1.67
C ASP A 10 -6.33 37.45 -2.94
N TYR A 11 -7.40 36.65 -2.89
CA TYR A 11 -7.94 35.99 -4.07
C TYR A 11 -8.41 36.98 -5.14
N LYS A 12 -9.07 38.07 -4.73
CA LYS A 12 -9.51 39.14 -5.64
C LYS A 12 -8.35 39.90 -6.30
N SER A 13 -7.17 39.88 -5.69
CA SER A 13 -5.95 40.47 -6.25
C SER A 13 -5.27 39.60 -7.31
N LEU A 14 -5.67 38.33 -7.43
CA LEU A 14 -5.08 37.39 -8.39
C LEU A 14 -5.49 37.72 -9.84
N THR A 15 -4.57 37.46 -10.76
CA THR A 15 -4.85 37.58 -12.20
C THR A 15 -5.99 36.64 -12.61
N PRO A 16 -6.77 36.96 -13.66
CA PRO A 16 -7.79 36.05 -14.18
C PRO A 16 -7.25 34.66 -14.54
N ILE A 17 -6.03 34.59 -15.08
CA ILE A 17 -5.37 33.33 -15.43
C ILE A 17 -5.07 32.50 -14.18
N SER A 18 -4.54 33.13 -13.13
CA SER A 18 -4.26 32.45 -11.85
C SER A 18 -5.54 31.91 -11.22
N ARG A 19 -6.64 32.67 -11.24
CA ARG A 19 -7.94 32.22 -10.74
C ARG A 19 -8.46 31.01 -11.52
N ALA A 20 -8.40 31.04 -12.85
CA ALA A 20 -8.80 29.91 -13.68
C ALA A 20 -7.96 28.64 -13.43
N LEU A 21 -6.65 28.79 -13.16
CA LEU A 21 -5.79 27.66 -12.80
C LEU A 21 -6.16 27.07 -11.43
N LEU A 22 -6.46 27.91 -10.44
CA LEU A 22 -6.91 27.47 -9.11
C LEU A 22 -8.25 26.76 -9.18
N GLU A 23 -9.21 27.31 -9.93
CA GLU A 23 -10.52 26.70 -10.16
C GLU A 23 -10.38 25.32 -10.81
N LYS A 24 -9.57 25.23 -11.87
CA LYS A 24 -9.30 23.94 -12.55
C LYS A 24 -8.69 22.91 -11.59
N ALA A 25 -7.69 23.29 -10.78
CA ALA A 25 -7.07 22.37 -9.83
C ALA A 25 -8.04 21.94 -8.71
N SER A 26 -8.93 22.84 -8.29
CA SER A 26 -9.99 22.54 -7.32
C SER A 26 -11.02 21.57 -7.88
N LEU A 27 -11.44 21.75 -9.14
CA LEU A 27 -12.38 20.83 -9.81
C LEU A 27 -11.76 19.45 -10.01
N GLU A 28 -10.50 19.38 -10.49
CA GLU A 28 -9.80 18.10 -10.64
C GLU A 28 -9.62 17.36 -9.30
N MET A 29 -9.39 18.11 -8.22
CA MET A 29 -9.40 17.53 -6.88
C MET A 29 -10.76 16.94 -6.53
N GLN A 30 -11.83 17.74 -6.68
CA GLN A 30 -13.18 17.32 -6.34
C GLN A 30 -13.60 16.07 -7.14
N ASP A 31 -13.29 16.02 -8.42
CA ASP A 31 -13.56 14.87 -9.27
C ASP A 31 -12.87 13.60 -8.76
N ARG A 32 -11.61 13.70 -8.31
CA ARG A 32 -10.89 12.56 -7.72
C ARG A 32 -11.48 12.12 -6.38
N VAL A 33 -11.85 13.07 -5.52
CA VAL A 33 -12.48 12.77 -4.23
C VAL A 33 -13.83 12.11 -4.45
N ASN A 34 -14.67 12.63 -5.34
CA ASN A 34 -15.95 12.04 -5.70
C ASN A 34 -15.79 10.62 -6.27
N ALA A 35 -14.82 10.41 -7.18
CA ALA A 35 -14.53 9.09 -7.73
C ALA A 35 -14.02 8.08 -6.69
N ALA A 36 -13.37 8.56 -5.63
CA ALA A 36 -12.99 7.75 -4.47
C ALA A 36 -14.19 7.48 -3.55
N GLU A 37 -15.06 8.45 -3.32
CA GLU A 37 -16.31 8.29 -2.56
C GLU A 37 -17.22 7.23 -3.15
N GLU A 38 -17.47 7.30 -4.45
CA GLU A 38 -18.32 6.35 -5.19
C GLU A 38 -17.84 4.90 -5.00
N ARG A 39 -16.53 4.67 -4.93
CA ARG A 39 -15.97 3.34 -4.69
C ARG A 39 -16.03 2.96 -3.22
N LEU A 40 -15.58 3.83 -2.32
CA LEU A 40 -15.39 3.51 -0.91
C LEU A 40 -16.70 3.42 -0.13
N VAL A 41 -17.79 4.00 -0.62
CA VAL A 41 -19.11 3.93 0.03
C VAL A 41 -19.60 2.49 0.16
N GLY A 42 -19.45 1.69 -0.91
CA GLY A 42 -19.85 0.28 -0.96
C GLY A 42 -18.67 -0.69 -1.07
N PHE A 43 -17.43 -0.18 -1.09
CA PHE A 43 -16.23 -0.92 -1.48
C PHE A 43 -16.42 -1.62 -2.84
N GLU A 44 -16.90 -0.86 -3.83
CA GLU A 44 -17.31 -1.36 -5.15
C GLU A 44 -16.12 -1.40 -6.12
N TYR A 45 -15.63 -2.62 -6.40
CA TYR A 45 -14.51 -2.90 -7.30
C TYR A 45 -14.84 -4.03 -8.29
N ASP A 46 -16.12 -4.17 -8.61
CA ASP A 46 -16.60 -5.23 -9.50
C ASP A 46 -16.05 -5.09 -10.93
N ASP A 47 -15.71 -3.86 -11.31
CA ASP A 47 -15.18 -3.56 -12.63
C ASP A 47 -13.80 -4.21 -12.89
N MET A 48 -13.06 -4.55 -11.83
CA MET A 48 -11.82 -5.36 -11.92
C MET A 48 -12.07 -6.81 -12.39
N TRP A 49 -13.33 -7.29 -12.34
CA TRP A 49 -13.72 -8.65 -12.72
C TRP A 49 -14.42 -8.74 -14.09
N THR A 50 -14.69 -7.59 -14.74
CA THR A 50 -15.56 -7.48 -15.93
C THR A 50 -15.18 -8.44 -17.06
N HIS A 51 -13.89 -8.69 -17.28
CA HIS A 51 -13.37 -9.51 -18.37
C HIS A 51 -13.06 -10.96 -17.97
N TYR A 52 -13.28 -11.34 -16.70
CA TYR A 52 -12.77 -12.57 -16.11
C TYR A 52 -13.89 -13.44 -15.52
N GLY A 53 -15.00 -13.56 -16.27
CA GLY A 53 -16.32 -14.08 -15.87
C GLY A 53 -16.43 -15.52 -15.32
N GLU A 54 -15.31 -16.20 -15.05
CA GLU A 54 -15.25 -17.55 -14.47
C GLU A 54 -14.74 -17.59 -13.01
N ALA A 55 -14.36 -16.43 -12.44
CA ALA A 55 -13.76 -16.32 -11.10
C ALA A 55 -14.71 -16.54 -9.91
N GLY A 56 -15.72 -17.41 -10.02
CA GLY A 56 -16.86 -17.46 -9.09
C GLY A 56 -16.47 -17.57 -7.61
N GLN A 57 -15.50 -18.44 -7.28
CA GLN A 57 -15.08 -18.64 -5.89
C GLN A 57 -14.17 -17.53 -5.37
N ALA A 58 -13.22 -17.07 -6.17
CA ALA A 58 -12.32 -15.97 -5.79
C ALA A 58 -13.08 -14.65 -5.65
N ARG A 59 -13.96 -14.33 -6.62
CA ARG A 59 -14.86 -13.17 -6.57
C ARG A 59 -15.83 -13.28 -5.39
N GLY A 60 -16.40 -14.47 -5.14
CA GLY A 60 -17.22 -14.69 -3.94
C GLY A 60 -16.46 -14.47 -2.63
N ALA A 61 -15.16 -14.82 -2.57
CA ALA A 61 -14.32 -14.50 -1.42
C ALA A 61 -14.04 -13.00 -1.27
N ALA A 62 -13.91 -12.27 -2.38
CA ALA A 62 -13.81 -10.81 -2.40
C ALA A 62 -15.10 -10.15 -1.89
N GLU A 63 -16.27 -10.61 -2.35
CA GLU A 63 -17.58 -10.10 -1.88
C GLU A 63 -17.79 -10.29 -0.38
N ARG A 64 -17.43 -11.46 0.17
CA ARG A 64 -17.48 -11.67 1.63
C ARG A 64 -16.53 -10.74 2.39
N LEU A 65 -15.38 -10.42 1.81
CA LEU A 65 -14.47 -9.42 2.39
C LEU A 65 -15.11 -8.02 2.33
N ARG A 66 -15.76 -7.67 1.22
CA ARG A 66 -16.50 -6.42 1.06
C ARG A 66 -17.54 -6.23 2.17
N GLU A 67 -18.34 -7.27 2.43
CA GLU A 67 -19.32 -7.28 3.52
C GLU A 67 -18.67 -7.13 4.90
N MET A 68 -17.53 -7.79 5.13
CA MET A 68 -16.77 -7.66 6.37
C MET A 68 -16.27 -6.22 6.58
N LEU A 69 -15.71 -5.60 5.54
CA LEU A 69 -15.24 -4.21 5.57
C LEU A 69 -16.39 -3.24 5.88
N TYR A 70 -17.55 -3.44 5.24
CA TYR A 70 -18.75 -2.63 5.51
C TYR A 70 -19.17 -2.76 6.98
N CYS A 71 -19.31 -3.99 7.48
CA CYS A 71 -19.64 -4.25 8.88
C CYS A 71 -18.61 -3.63 9.84
N HIS A 72 -17.32 -3.77 9.53
CA HIS A 72 -16.22 -3.25 10.33
C HIS A 72 -16.32 -1.73 10.48
N TYR A 73 -16.39 -1.00 9.36
CA TYR A 73 -16.41 0.45 9.42
C TYR A 73 -17.74 1.02 9.90
N GLN A 74 -18.86 0.32 9.68
CA GLN A 74 -20.12 0.65 10.32
C GLN A 74 -20.03 0.55 11.85
N GLN A 75 -19.33 -0.45 12.39
CA GLN A 75 -19.09 -0.56 13.83
C GLN A 75 -18.13 0.53 14.35
N VAL A 76 -17.09 0.87 13.59
CA VAL A 76 -16.10 1.89 13.97
C VAL A 76 -16.70 3.30 13.99
N TYR A 77 -17.49 3.65 12.97
CA TYR A 77 -18.03 5.00 12.79
C TYR A 77 -19.51 5.15 13.18
N GLY A 78 -20.18 4.07 13.58
CA GLY A 78 -21.61 4.03 13.91
C GLY A 78 -22.53 3.93 12.68
N SER A 79 -22.14 4.54 11.56
CA SER A 79 -22.74 4.36 10.23
C SER A 79 -21.65 4.29 9.17
N TRP A 80 -21.91 3.56 8.09
CA TRP A 80 -21.06 3.60 6.90
C TRP A 80 -21.90 3.95 5.66
N PRO A 81 -21.54 5.02 4.92
CA PRO A 81 -20.51 6.00 5.25
C PRO A 81 -20.85 6.80 6.53
N PRO A 82 -19.85 7.45 7.17
CA PRO A 82 -20.10 8.30 8.34
C PRO A 82 -20.98 9.50 7.92
N SER A 83 -22.07 9.74 8.66
CA SER A 83 -22.93 10.89 8.36
C SER A 83 -22.17 12.22 8.61
N PRO A 84 -22.19 13.18 7.66
CA PRO A 84 -21.60 14.51 7.87
C PRO A 84 -22.14 15.21 9.14
N LEU A 85 -23.43 15.02 9.43
CA LEU A 85 -24.13 15.62 10.57
C LEU A 85 -23.75 15.00 11.93
N ALA A 86 -23.38 13.72 11.96
CA ALA A 86 -22.93 13.06 13.18
C ALA A 86 -21.58 13.61 13.67
N ARG A 87 -20.76 14.17 12.76
CA ARG A 87 -19.47 14.80 13.07
C ARG A 87 -19.62 16.18 13.71
N SER A 88 -20.62 16.95 13.30
CA SER A 88 -20.90 18.29 13.82
C SER A 88 -21.32 18.29 15.30
N ARG A 89 -21.96 17.23 15.80
CA ARG A 89 -22.42 17.16 17.20
C ARG A 89 -21.29 17.17 18.25
N ASN A 90 -20.07 16.80 17.85
CA ASN A 90 -18.89 16.77 18.73
C ASN A 90 -17.97 17.99 18.58
N GLN A 91 -18.28 18.92 17.66
CA GLN A 91 -17.59 20.20 17.53
C GLN A 91 -18.57 21.32 17.88
N SER A 92 -18.23 22.15 18.88
CA SER A 92 -19.11 23.23 19.30
C SER A 92 -19.41 24.17 18.13
N VAL A 93 -20.70 24.36 17.89
CA VAL A 93 -21.33 25.25 16.91
C VAL A 93 -20.63 26.61 16.80
N THR A 94 -20.08 26.91 15.63
CA THR A 94 -20.16 28.23 14.96
C THR A 94 -19.65 28.09 13.51
N SER A 95 -20.54 27.85 12.54
CA SER A 95 -20.54 28.56 11.25
C SER A 95 -21.68 28.05 10.36
N GLU A 96 -22.64 28.92 10.06
CA GLU A 96 -23.65 28.72 9.03
C GLU A 96 -23.02 28.98 7.64
N THR A 97 -22.24 28.03 7.12
CA THR A 97 -21.67 28.07 5.75
C THR A 97 -21.14 26.66 5.47
N SER A 98 -21.60 25.83 4.52
CA SER A 98 -21.95 26.05 3.12
C SER A 98 -22.23 24.66 2.51
N ALA A 99 -22.91 24.58 1.36
CA ALA A 99 -23.28 23.35 0.65
C ALA A 99 -22.11 22.42 0.19
N GLU A 100 -20.88 22.64 0.66
CA GLU A 100 -19.71 21.78 0.45
C GLU A 100 -19.42 20.88 1.68
N GLU A 101 -20.30 20.89 2.70
CA GLU A 101 -20.31 19.94 3.83
C GLU A 101 -20.88 18.55 3.46
N ASP A 102 -21.17 18.29 2.19
CA ASP A 102 -21.84 17.06 1.72
C ASP A 102 -20.90 15.88 1.46
N THR A 103 -19.58 16.12 1.37
CA THR A 103 -18.57 15.07 1.17
C THR A 103 -18.33 14.34 2.50
N TRP A 104 -18.61 13.04 2.53
CA TRP A 104 -18.40 12.22 3.74
C TRP A 104 -16.93 11.79 3.87
N LEU A 105 -16.24 11.66 2.74
CA LEU A 105 -14.85 11.26 2.66
C LEU A 105 -13.93 12.46 2.89
N THR A 106 -13.81 12.85 4.14
CA THR A 106 -12.87 13.91 4.55
C THR A 106 -11.42 13.43 4.45
N ARG A 107 -10.50 14.40 4.37
CA ARG A 107 -9.04 14.14 4.43
C ARG A 107 -8.65 13.33 5.66
N SER A 108 -9.18 13.67 6.84
CA SER A 108 -8.88 12.96 8.09
C SER A 108 -9.34 11.51 8.04
N LEU A 109 -10.51 11.25 7.46
CA LEU A 109 -11.03 9.89 7.28
C LEU A 109 -10.17 9.10 6.30
N VAL A 110 -9.81 9.68 5.14
CA VAL A 110 -8.92 9.03 4.17
C VAL A 110 -7.56 8.69 4.77
N LYS A 111 -6.98 9.57 5.60
CA LYS A 111 -5.73 9.26 6.30
C LYS A 111 -5.88 8.11 7.29
N ALA A 112 -7.00 8.04 8.00
CA ALA A 112 -7.30 6.91 8.88
C ALA A 112 -7.44 5.61 8.08
N LEU A 113 -8.21 5.61 6.99
CA LEU A 113 -8.35 4.45 6.11
C LEU A 113 -7.01 4.04 5.48
N GLN A 114 -6.19 5.00 5.03
CA GLN A 114 -4.87 4.73 4.48
C GLN A 114 -3.95 4.07 5.51
N LYS A 115 -4.01 4.51 6.78
CA LYS A 115 -3.30 3.86 7.88
C LYS A 115 -3.83 2.45 8.12
N ASP A 116 -5.15 2.28 8.05
CA ASP A 116 -5.78 1.00 8.29
C ASP A 116 -5.38 -0.04 7.23
N PHE A 117 -5.57 0.31 5.96
CA PHE A 117 -5.20 -0.53 4.81
C PHE A 117 -3.70 -0.64 4.59
N GLY A 118 -2.91 0.36 4.97
CA GLY A 118 -1.45 0.29 4.95
C GLY A 118 -0.91 -0.81 5.87
N ALA A 119 -1.43 -0.92 7.09
CA ALA A 119 -1.05 -2.03 7.97
C ALA A 119 -1.57 -3.38 7.47
N LEU A 120 -2.74 -3.41 6.81
CA LEU A 120 -3.25 -4.62 6.18
C LEU A 120 -2.39 -5.06 4.98
N TYR A 121 -1.87 -4.11 4.21
CA TYR A 121 -0.89 -4.34 3.15
C TYR A 121 0.38 -4.95 3.74
N ASP A 122 0.99 -4.33 4.74
CA ASP A 122 2.18 -4.87 5.41
C ASP A 122 1.95 -6.29 5.95
N PHE A 123 0.78 -6.54 6.53
CA PHE A 123 0.40 -7.83 7.07
C PHE A 123 0.34 -8.95 6.02
N LEU A 124 -0.07 -8.63 4.79
CA LEU A 124 -0.38 -9.62 3.75
C LEU A 124 0.61 -9.66 2.59
N VAL A 125 1.33 -8.59 2.30
CA VAL A 125 2.11 -8.44 1.06
C VAL A 125 3.27 -9.43 1.00
N ASN A 126 3.49 -10.02 -0.18
CA ASN A 126 4.72 -10.73 -0.46
C ASN A 126 5.77 -9.72 -0.95
N ARG A 127 6.67 -9.31 -0.04
CA ARG A 127 7.74 -8.36 -0.30
C ARG A 127 8.72 -8.83 -1.38
N ASP A 128 8.79 -10.13 -1.65
CA ASP A 128 9.73 -10.68 -2.64
C ASP A 128 9.18 -10.62 -4.06
N ILE A 129 7.90 -10.26 -4.27
CA ILE A 129 7.31 -10.18 -5.60
C ILE A 129 7.27 -8.73 -6.06
N ILE A 130 7.85 -8.48 -7.23
CA ILE A 130 7.99 -7.17 -7.85
C ILE A 130 7.51 -7.19 -9.30
N TRP A 131 7.41 -6.01 -9.90
CA TRP A 131 7.17 -5.85 -11.33
C TRP A 131 8.46 -5.92 -12.15
N ASP A 132 8.49 -6.77 -13.18
CA ASP A 132 9.51 -6.80 -14.24
C ASP A 132 8.96 -6.17 -15.53
N VAL A 133 9.55 -5.03 -15.90
CA VAL A 133 9.23 -4.28 -17.11
C VAL A 133 10.16 -4.68 -18.24
N SER A 134 9.61 -5.24 -19.31
CA SER A 134 10.39 -5.58 -20.49
C SER A 134 9.66 -5.20 -21.77
N GLU A 135 10.14 -4.17 -22.45
CA GLU A 135 9.63 -3.74 -23.77
C GLU A 135 10.00 -4.74 -24.89
N ALA A 136 11.01 -5.59 -24.66
CA ALA A 136 11.42 -6.62 -25.59
C ALA A 136 10.49 -7.85 -25.59
N ARG A 137 9.57 -7.97 -24.62
CA ARG A 137 8.66 -9.11 -24.52
C ARG A 137 7.53 -8.97 -25.54
N SER A 138 7.42 -9.93 -26.46
CA SER A 138 6.26 -10.04 -27.35
C SER A 138 5.03 -10.45 -26.52
N GLY A 139 4.24 -9.48 -26.06
CA GLY A 139 3.10 -9.71 -25.18
C GLY A 139 2.99 -8.60 -24.13
N ARG A 140 2.79 -8.98 -22.86
CA ARG A 140 2.64 -8.04 -21.75
C ARG A 140 3.95 -7.40 -21.31
N LYS A 141 3.97 -6.07 -21.28
CA LYS A 141 5.11 -5.25 -20.86
C LYS A 141 5.49 -5.49 -19.40
N TRP A 142 4.50 -5.74 -18.56
CA TRP A 142 4.63 -5.92 -17.12
C TRP A 142 4.36 -7.38 -16.76
N MET A 143 5.22 -7.94 -15.90
CA MET A 143 5.06 -9.27 -15.30
C MET A 143 5.40 -9.21 -13.82
N MET A 144 4.69 -9.97 -13.00
CA MET A 144 5.12 -10.18 -11.61
C MET A 144 6.19 -11.24 -11.57
N VAL A 145 7.30 -10.98 -10.88
CA VAL A 145 8.40 -11.92 -10.71
C VAL A 145 8.95 -11.87 -9.29
N PRO A 146 9.55 -12.97 -8.80
CA PRO A 146 10.37 -12.92 -7.61
C PRO A 146 11.60 -12.02 -7.83
N GLU A 147 11.91 -11.17 -6.88
CA GLU A 147 13.04 -10.24 -6.93
C GLU A 147 14.36 -10.98 -7.17
N ASN A 148 14.57 -12.10 -6.47
CA ASN A 148 15.75 -12.94 -6.62
C ASN A 148 15.79 -13.78 -7.91
N ARG A 149 14.71 -13.75 -8.72
CA ARG A 149 14.53 -14.49 -10.00
C ARG A 149 14.85 -15.99 -9.93
N SER A 150 14.81 -16.58 -8.74
CA SER A 150 15.36 -17.93 -8.48
C SER A 150 14.28 -19.00 -8.25
N SER A 151 13.03 -18.61 -8.00
CA SER A 151 11.92 -19.53 -7.77
C SER A 151 10.96 -19.60 -8.95
N MET A 152 10.44 -20.80 -9.26
CA MET A 152 9.21 -20.92 -10.05
C MET A 152 8.10 -20.19 -9.31
N PHE A 153 7.52 -19.17 -9.95
CA PHE A 153 6.44 -18.35 -9.42
C PHE A 153 5.41 -18.16 -10.51
N GLU A 154 4.15 -18.37 -10.15
CA GLU A 154 3.01 -18.24 -11.05
C GLU A 154 1.98 -17.28 -10.41
N ALA A 155 2.00 -16.05 -10.88
CA ALA A 155 1.11 -14.99 -10.41
C ALA A 155 -0.35 -15.25 -10.84
N ASP A 156 -0.53 -15.84 -12.01
CA ASP A 156 -1.82 -15.96 -12.68
C ASP A 156 -2.42 -17.35 -12.49
N THR A 157 -3.73 -17.44 -12.51
CA THR A 157 -4.49 -18.69 -12.55
C THR A 157 -5.64 -18.50 -13.53
N ASP A 158 -6.20 -19.60 -14.04
CA ASP A 158 -7.35 -19.54 -14.96
C ASP A 158 -8.52 -18.71 -14.39
N GLU A 159 -8.77 -18.82 -13.08
CA GLU A 159 -9.83 -18.05 -12.40
C GLU A 159 -9.43 -16.62 -12.03
N VAL A 160 -8.15 -16.38 -11.75
CA VAL A 160 -7.64 -15.07 -11.31
C VAL A 160 -6.35 -14.76 -12.07
N PRO A 161 -6.43 -14.22 -13.29
CA PRO A 161 -5.27 -13.71 -14.03
C PRO A 161 -4.84 -12.36 -13.44
N MET A 162 -4.28 -12.42 -12.23
CA MET A 162 -4.04 -11.24 -11.38
C MET A 162 -3.20 -10.18 -12.09
N THR A 163 -2.19 -10.58 -12.86
CA THR A 163 -1.34 -9.65 -13.62
C THR A 163 -2.16 -8.72 -14.50
N ASP A 164 -3.05 -9.27 -15.32
CA ASP A 164 -3.83 -8.49 -16.28
C ASP A 164 -4.90 -7.68 -15.55
N MET A 165 -5.57 -8.26 -14.55
CA MET A 165 -6.58 -7.57 -13.72
C MET A 165 -6.02 -6.29 -13.08
N LEU A 166 -4.85 -6.37 -12.46
CA LEU A 166 -4.25 -5.23 -11.76
C LEU A 166 -3.74 -4.17 -12.75
N ILE A 167 -3.10 -4.60 -13.85
CA ILE A 167 -2.61 -3.69 -14.89
C ILE A 167 -3.76 -2.96 -15.59
N GLU A 168 -4.85 -3.66 -15.92
CA GLU A 168 -6.03 -3.08 -16.56
C GLU A 168 -6.68 -2.03 -15.65
N PHE A 169 -6.83 -2.34 -14.36
CA PHE A 169 -7.36 -1.39 -13.39
C PHE A 169 -6.49 -0.13 -13.27
N ASP A 170 -5.18 -0.31 -13.12
CA ASP A 170 -4.24 0.80 -13.00
C ASP A 170 -4.22 1.67 -14.27
N ASN A 171 -4.19 1.05 -15.45
CA ASN A 171 -4.22 1.76 -16.72
C ASN A 171 -5.53 2.53 -16.93
N LYS A 172 -6.66 1.91 -16.59
CA LYS A 172 -8.00 2.53 -16.69
C LYS A 172 -8.09 3.79 -15.84
N HIS A 173 -7.48 3.77 -14.65
CA HIS A 173 -7.50 4.89 -13.72
C HIS A 173 -6.27 5.81 -13.78
N ARG A 174 -5.29 5.48 -14.63
CA ARG A 174 -3.99 6.16 -14.72
C ARG A 174 -3.28 6.21 -13.36
N PHE A 175 -3.34 5.10 -12.64
CA PHE A 175 -2.58 4.91 -11.41
C PHE A 175 -1.21 4.32 -11.74
N PRO A 176 -0.15 4.73 -11.01
CA PRO A 176 1.08 3.96 -11.00
C PRO A 176 0.82 2.57 -10.41
N HIS A 177 1.62 1.56 -10.78
CA HIS A 177 1.49 0.23 -10.20
C HIS A 177 2.05 0.19 -8.77
N ILE A 178 1.37 -0.48 -7.84
CA ILE A 178 1.89 -0.71 -6.49
C ILE A 178 3.18 -1.57 -6.60
N PRO A 179 4.31 -1.20 -5.95
CA PRO A 179 5.60 -1.87 -6.17
C PRO A 179 5.62 -3.36 -5.87
N HIS A 180 4.98 -3.79 -4.77
CA HIS A 180 4.80 -5.19 -4.42
C HIS A 180 3.34 -5.60 -4.62
N PRO A 181 3.00 -6.13 -5.80
CA PRO A 181 1.60 -6.26 -6.22
C PRO A 181 0.93 -7.55 -5.75
N TYR A 182 1.63 -8.41 -5.00
CA TYR A 182 1.19 -9.77 -4.74
C TYR A 182 1.11 -10.09 -3.24
N PRO A 183 0.11 -10.86 -2.78
CA PRO A 183 0.01 -11.26 -1.38
C PRO A 183 0.84 -12.51 -1.10
N LEU A 184 1.20 -12.72 0.15
CA LEU A 184 1.52 -14.03 0.68
C LEU A 184 0.28 -14.93 0.55
N LEU A 185 0.46 -16.10 -0.03
CA LEU A 185 -0.62 -17.07 -0.21
C LEU A 185 -0.53 -18.18 0.84
N PRO A 186 -1.66 -18.56 1.47
CA PRO A 186 -1.71 -19.78 2.26
C PRO A 186 -1.43 -21.01 1.38
N GLU A 187 -1.03 -22.11 2.02
CA GLU A 187 -0.97 -23.41 1.36
C GLU A 187 -2.31 -23.72 0.68
N SER A 188 -2.26 -24.18 -0.57
CA SER A 188 -3.46 -24.64 -1.28
C SER A 188 -3.93 -25.97 -0.68
N ILE A 189 -5.21 -26.03 -0.33
CA ILE A 189 -5.85 -27.19 0.27
C ILE A 189 -7.08 -27.50 -0.59
N SER A 190 -6.94 -28.49 -1.47
CA SER A 190 -7.93 -28.78 -2.51
C SER A 190 -9.29 -29.17 -1.93
N PRO A 191 -10.40 -28.68 -2.50
CA PRO A 191 -11.77 -29.12 -2.20
C PRO A 191 -11.99 -30.64 -2.29
N LEU A 192 -11.16 -31.37 -3.04
CA LEU A 192 -11.26 -32.83 -3.20
C LEU A 192 -10.67 -33.61 -2.02
N GLU A 193 -9.78 -33.00 -1.23
CA GLU A 193 -9.38 -33.51 0.09
C GLU A 193 -10.45 -33.20 1.16
N MET A 194 -11.47 -32.40 0.81
CA MET A 194 -12.56 -32.00 1.68
C MET A 194 -13.71 -33.00 1.56
N PRO A 195 -14.31 -33.43 2.68
CA PRO A 195 -15.42 -34.37 2.62
C PRO A 195 -16.62 -33.73 1.93
N SER A 196 -16.99 -34.26 0.76
CA SER A 196 -18.21 -33.93 0.05
C SER A 196 -19.44 -34.13 0.96
N ARG A 197 -20.35 -33.15 1.02
CA ARG A 197 -21.67 -33.27 1.69
C ARG A 197 -22.60 -34.31 1.05
N SER A 198 -22.16 -35.01 0.00
CA SER A 198 -22.96 -36.05 -0.65
C SER A 198 -22.80 -37.42 0.03
N LYS A 199 -23.36 -37.53 1.24
CA LYS A 199 -24.08 -38.71 1.77
C LYS A 199 -24.29 -38.56 3.28
N ARG A 200 -25.56 -38.47 3.69
CA ARG A 200 -25.99 -38.77 5.05
C ARG A 200 -25.44 -40.14 5.44
N SER A 201 -24.39 -40.16 6.26
CA SER A 201 -24.05 -41.31 7.09
C SER A 201 -23.96 -40.80 8.51
N GLU A 202 -24.84 -41.32 9.35
CA GLU A 202 -24.96 -41.00 10.77
C GLU A 202 -23.78 -41.64 11.51
N THR A 203 -22.61 -40.99 11.52
CA THR A 203 -21.53 -41.26 12.48
C THR A 203 -20.76 -39.95 12.76
N PRO A 204 -20.17 -39.79 13.96
CA PRO A 204 -19.68 -38.49 14.42
C PRO A 204 -18.36 -38.12 13.73
N SER A 205 -18.47 -37.55 12.53
CA SER A 205 -17.38 -37.00 11.71
C SER A 205 -16.88 -35.62 12.22
N GLY A 206 -17.13 -35.27 13.47
CA GLY A 206 -16.73 -33.97 14.05
C GLY A 206 -15.21 -33.78 14.13
N GLY A 207 -14.45 -34.86 14.39
CA GLY A 207 -13.00 -34.77 14.57
C GLY A 207 -12.21 -34.46 13.29
N ARG A 208 -12.67 -34.94 12.12
CA ARG A 208 -12.00 -34.70 10.83
C ARG A 208 -12.27 -33.30 10.29
N MET A 209 -13.50 -32.80 10.45
CA MET A 209 -13.86 -31.43 10.09
C MET A 209 -13.03 -30.42 10.90
N GLY A 210 -12.91 -30.62 12.22
CA GLY A 210 -12.08 -29.78 13.06
C GLY A 210 -10.56 -29.91 12.83
N ALA A 211 -10.08 -31.00 12.22
CA ALA A 211 -8.67 -31.11 11.82
C ALA A 211 -8.38 -30.29 10.55
N LEU A 212 -9.29 -30.35 9.58
CA LEU A 212 -9.22 -29.59 8.36
C LEU A 212 -9.35 -28.08 8.62
N GLU A 213 -10.32 -27.67 9.44
CA GLU A 213 -10.47 -26.28 9.87
C GLU A 213 -9.19 -25.74 10.53
N ARG A 214 -8.56 -26.54 11.41
CA ARG A 214 -7.27 -26.19 12.00
C ARG A 214 -6.15 -26.07 10.96
N ARG A 215 -6.07 -26.96 9.97
CA ARG A 215 -5.07 -26.86 8.88
C ARG A 215 -5.26 -25.57 8.08
N VAL A 216 -6.50 -25.21 7.74
CA VAL A 216 -6.82 -23.96 7.05
C VAL A 216 -6.45 -22.74 7.90
N GLN A 217 -6.77 -22.73 9.18
CA GLN A 217 -6.41 -21.65 10.11
C GLN A 217 -4.90 -21.49 10.27
N LEU A 218 -4.15 -22.60 10.30
CA LEU A 218 -2.68 -22.59 10.33
C LEU A 218 -2.11 -22.02 9.03
N ALA A 219 -2.58 -22.51 7.87
CA ALA A 219 -2.14 -22.01 6.56
C ALA A 219 -2.35 -20.49 6.41
N TYR A 220 -3.47 -19.95 6.91
CA TYR A 220 -3.69 -18.50 6.94
C TYR A 220 -2.79 -17.74 7.92
N THR A 221 -2.41 -18.36 9.04
CA THR A 221 -1.52 -17.72 10.02
C THR A 221 -0.09 -17.66 9.50
N GLU A 222 0.37 -18.73 8.85
CA GLU A 222 1.72 -18.85 8.29
C GLU A 222 1.94 -18.00 7.02
N SER A 223 0.87 -17.64 6.32
CA SER A 223 0.92 -16.80 5.10
C SER A 223 0.69 -15.32 5.38
N THR A 224 1.36 -14.81 6.41
CA THR A 224 1.32 -13.40 6.81
C THR A 224 2.70 -12.95 7.26
N ASN A 225 2.97 -11.65 7.21
CA ASN A 225 4.22 -11.09 7.73
C ASN A 225 4.23 -10.91 9.25
N ILE A 226 3.29 -11.51 10.00
CA ILE A 226 3.12 -11.26 11.44
C ILE A 226 4.42 -11.48 12.24
N PHE A 227 5.25 -12.44 11.83
CA PHE A 227 6.54 -12.70 12.47
C PHE A 227 7.64 -11.72 12.04
N LYS A 228 7.58 -11.20 10.81
CA LYS A 228 8.52 -10.17 10.31
C LYS A 228 8.23 -8.80 10.91
N LEU A 229 6.96 -8.48 11.14
CA LEU A 229 6.53 -7.18 11.68
C LEU A 229 6.81 -7.04 13.18
N GLY A 230 7.12 -8.14 13.87
CA GLY A 230 7.56 -8.14 15.25
C GLY A 230 6.51 -7.66 16.25
N SER A 231 6.94 -7.41 17.49
CA SER A 231 6.09 -6.95 18.59
C SER A 231 5.71 -5.47 18.49
N GLU A 232 6.42 -4.69 17.68
CA GLU A 232 6.14 -3.27 17.47
C GLU A 232 5.02 -3.01 16.47
N PHE A 233 4.61 -4.05 15.73
CA PHE A 233 3.46 -3.99 14.85
C PHE A 233 2.19 -3.68 15.66
N ALA A 234 1.78 -2.42 15.61
CA ALA A 234 0.50 -1.97 16.13
C ALA A 234 -0.60 -2.45 15.18
N ALA A 235 -0.94 -3.75 15.24
CA ALA A 235 -2.08 -4.31 14.54
C ALA A 235 -3.31 -3.44 14.83
N ASN A 236 -3.77 -2.72 13.82
CA ASN A 236 -4.96 -1.90 13.97
C ASN A 236 -6.20 -2.80 13.98
N LYS A 237 -7.34 -2.21 14.35
CA LYS A 237 -8.60 -2.94 14.46
C LYS A 237 -9.02 -3.61 13.14
N LEU A 238 -8.65 -3.05 11.99
CA LEU A 238 -8.92 -3.64 10.68
C LEU A 238 -8.14 -4.95 10.50
N VAL A 239 -6.84 -4.97 10.79
CA VAL A 239 -6.00 -6.17 10.67
C VAL A 239 -6.53 -7.28 11.58
N GLU A 240 -6.89 -6.96 12.83
CA GLU A 240 -7.48 -7.96 13.72
C GLU A 240 -8.83 -8.49 13.22
N ALA A 241 -9.70 -7.60 12.70
CA ALA A 241 -10.98 -7.99 12.12
C ALA A 241 -10.79 -8.91 10.91
N PHE A 242 -9.84 -8.57 10.03
CA PHE A 242 -9.46 -9.39 8.89
C PHE A 242 -8.92 -10.76 9.30
N GLN A 243 -8.01 -10.82 10.28
CA GLN A 243 -7.47 -12.09 10.79
C GLN A 243 -8.57 -13.00 11.34
N ARG A 244 -9.50 -12.46 12.13
CA ARG A 244 -10.64 -13.22 12.64
C ARG A 244 -11.54 -13.68 11.51
N PHE A 245 -11.87 -12.78 10.58
CA PHE A 245 -12.70 -13.07 9.42
C PHE A 245 -12.12 -14.24 8.60
N GLU A 246 -10.84 -14.16 8.27
CA GLU A 246 -10.20 -15.15 7.41
C GLU A 246 -10.09 -16.53 8.08
N LYS A 247 -9.87 -16.58 9.40
CA LYS A 247 -9.84 -17.81 10.20
C LYS A 247 -11.24 -18.37 10.52
N SER A 248 -12.27 -17.54 10.50
CA SER A 248 -13.66 -17.92 10.74
C SER A 248 -14.39 -18.46 9.51
N GLY A 249 -13.75 -18.35 8.33
CA GLY A 249 -14.29 -18.86 7.08
C GLY A 249 -14.59 -20.35 7.19
N ARG A 250 -15.73 -20.76 6.62
CA ARG A 250 -16.06 -22.17 6.41
C ARG A 250 -14.96 -22.81 5.59
N ALA A 251 -14.14 -23.64 6.24
CA ALA A 251 -13.00 -24.30 5.63
C ALA A 251 -13.39 -25.03 4.33
N ASP A 252 -14.64 -25.49 4.22
CA ASP A 252 -15.22 -26.24 3.12
C ASP A 252 -15.67 -25.45 1.88
N ASP A 253 -15.59 -24.11 1.87
CA ASP A 253 -16.26 -23.30 0.82
C ASP A 253 -15.35 -22.94 -0.38
N VAL A 254 -14.05 -22.67 -0.16
CA VAL A 254 -13.07 -22.28 -1.19
C VAL A 254 -11.65 -22.65 -0.76
N ASP A 255 -10.80 -23.06 -1.70
CA ASP A 255 -9.36 -23.20 -1.47
C ASP A 255 -8.75 -21.92 -0.85
N PRO A 256 -7.96 -21.99 0.24
CA PRO A 256 -7.46 -20.82 0.93
C PRO A 256 -6.66 -19.85 0.05
N ALA A 257 -5.81 -20.38 -0.84
CA ALA A 257 -4.95 -19.59 -1.70
C ALA A 257 -5.77 -18.83 -2.74
N ARG A 258 -6.74 -19.50 -3.35
CA ARG A 258 -7.72 -18.92 -4.25
C ARG A 258 -8.55 -17.83 -3.59
N ALA A 259 -9.03 -18.05 -2.37
CA ALA A 259 -9.76 -17.05 -1.62
C ALA A 259 -8.90 -15.82 -1.31
N ARG A 260 -7.62 -16.02 -0.93
CA ARG A 260 -6.66 -14.92 -0.67
C ARG A 260 -6.41 -14.08 -1.93
N ARG A 261 -6.28 -14.70 -3.12
CA ARG A 261 -6.13 -13.97 -4.39
C ARG A 261 -7.32 -13.04 -4.67
N GLY A 262 -8.55 -13.54 -4.55
CA GLY A 262 -9.74 -12.72 -4.78
C GLY A 262 -9.88 -11.57 -3.79
N ARG A 263 -9.61 -11.83 -2.50
CA ARG A 263 -9.55 -10.79 -1.46
C ARG A 263 -8.49 -9.74 -1.76
N TRP A 264 -7.32 -10.16 -2.24
CA TRP A 264 -6.23 -9.25 -2.57
C TRP A 264 -6.57 -8.32 -3.72
N VAL A 265 -7.27 -8.78 -4.76
CA VAL A 265 -7.76 -7.90 -5.84
C VAL A 265 -8.59 -6.74 -5.29
N LEU A 266 -9.53 -7.03 -4.37
CA LEU A 266 -10.31 -5.99 -3.71
C LEU A 266 -9.43 -5.05 -2.87
N ILE A 267 -8.51 -5.59 -2.07
CA ILE A 267 -7.59 -4.80 -1.24
C ILE A 267 -6.72 -3.89 -2.12
N TYR A 268 -6.21 -4.40 -3.25
CA TYR A 268 -5.41 -3.65 -4.21
C TYR A 268 -6.18 -2.45 -4.78
N GLY A 269 -7.41 -2.67 -5.24
CA GLY A 269 -8.27 -1.59 -5.74
C GLY A 269 -8.52 -0.50 -4.68
N ILE A 270 -8.74 -0.90 -3.42
CA ILE A 270 -8.91 0.03 -2.30
C ILE A 270 -7.62 0.82 -2.03
N LEU A 271 -6.46 0.15 -1.99
CA LEU A 271 -5.16 0.79 -1.78
C LEU A 271 -4.88 1.83 -2.86
N GLN A 272 -5.09 1.49 -4.13
CA GLN A 272 -4.97 2.40 -5.26
C GLN A 272 -5.92 3.62 -5.15
N THR A 273 -7.16 3.37 -4.76
CA THR A 273 -8.16 4.44 -4.59
C THR A 273 -7.77 5.38 -3.47
N LEU A 274 -7.36 4.85 -2.31
CA LEU A 274 -6.90 5.67 -1.18
C LEU A 274 -5.65 6.48 -1.52
N ALA A 275 -4.67 5.85 -2.18
CA ALA A 275 -3.44 6.49 -2.63
C ALA A 275 -3.70 7.70 -3.54
N SER A 276 -4.79 7.67 -4.33
CA SER A 276 -5.17 8.78 -5.20
C SER A 276 -5.61 10.06 -4.48
N VAL A 277 -5.96 9.98 -3.19
CA VAL A 277 -6.55 11.08 -2.38
C VAL A 277 -5.92 11.29 -1.00
N SER A 278 -5.05 10.39 -0.51
CA SER A 278 -4.56 10.36 0.88
C SER A 278 -3.32 11.19 1.17
N VAL A 279 -2.56 11.58 0.15
CA VAL A 279 -1.24 12.21 0.32
C VAL A 279 -1.31 13.70 0.09
N ASP A 280 -0.99 14.48 1.12
CA ASP A 280 -0.90 15.94 0.98
C ASP A 280 0.30 16.38 0.13
N ASP A 281 0.20 17.54 -0.49
CA ASP A 281 1.34 18.19 -1.12
C ASP A 281 2.33 18.67 -0.04
N GLU A 282 3.63 18.38 -0.23
CA GLU A 282 4.70 18.65 0.74
C GLU A 282 4.92 20.14 0.98
N MET A 283 4.53 20.98 0.02
CA MET A 283 4.66 22.42 0.14
C MET A 283 3.58 23.02 1.04
N VAL A 284 2.57 22.24 1.43
CA VAL A 284 1.52 22.70 2.33
C VAL A 284 2.00 22.61 3.78
N VAL A 285 2.32 23.78 4.35
CA VAL A 285 2.80 23.89 5.74
C VAL A 285 1.65 23.76 6.75
N HIS A 286 0.48 24.31 6.43
CA HIS A 286 -0.66 24.36 7.35
C HIS A 286 -1.64 23.22 7.06
N THR A 287 -1.43 22.10 7.75
CA THR A 287 -2.20 20.87 7.54
C THR A 287 -3.03 20.43 8.76
N ASP A 288 -2.84 21.13 9.88
CA ASP A 288 -3.49 20.83 11.15
C ASP A 288 -4.99 21.18 11.11
N ARG A 289 -5.83 20.25 11.58
CA ARG A 289 -7.31 20.36 11.62
C ARG A 289 -7.96 20.76 10.29
N VAL A 290 -7.32 20.43 9.18
CA VAL A 290 -7.85 20.63 7.83
C VAL A 290 -8.59 19.36 7.37
N GLU A 291 -9.91 19.48 7.20
CA GLU A 291 -10.78 18.37 6.75
C GLU A 291 -10.86 18.23 5.22
N TYR A 292 -10.60 19.30 4.46
CA TYR A 292 -10.58 19.25 3.00
C TYR A 292 -9.26 18.66 2.47
N HIS A 293 -9.27 18.14 1.25
CA HIS A 293 -8.09 17.51 0.65
C HIS A 293 -7.03 18.54 0.23
N LEU A 294 -5.75 18.22 0.50
CA LEU A 294 -4.59 19.11 0.33
C LEU A 294 -3.61 18.62 -0.74
N SER A 295 -4.10 17.87 -1.72
CA SER A 295 -3.30 17.11 -2.69
C SER A 295 -3.55 17.47 -4.17
N PRO A 296 -3.58 18.76 -4.56
CA PRO A 296 -3.91 19.13 -5.93
C PRO A 296 -2.87 18.57 -6.91
N ARG A 297 -3.33 18.04 -8.05
CA ARG A 297 -2.43 17.64 -9.12
C ARG A 297 -2.07 18.88 -9.93
N LEU A 298 -0.79 19.22 -9.91
CA LEU A 298 -0.26 20.39 -10.63
C LEU A 298 0.54 19.97 -11.87
N SER A 299 0.68 18.67 -12.11
CA SER A 299 1.30 18.11 -13.31
C SER A 299 0.61 18.59 -14.58
N GLY A 300 1.36 19.20 -15.50
CA GLY A 300 0.81 19.74 -16.75
C GLY A 300 0.07 21.07 -16.62
N ALA A 301 -0.06 21.63 -15.41
CA ALA A 301 -0.44 23.03 -15.27
C ALA A 301 0.72 23.91 -15.78
N LYS A 302 0.40 24.97 -16.53
CA LYS A 302 1.39 26.00 -16.89
C LYS A 302 1.70 26.82 -15.64
N ILE A 303 2.56 26.26 -14.79
CA ILE A 303 3.09 26.97 -13.63
C ILE A 303 3.95 28.12 -14.18
N PRO A 304 3.81 29.35 -13.65
CA PRO A 304 4.54 30.49 -14.19
C PRO A 304 6.07 30.29 -14.20
N PRO A 305 6.78 30.87 -15.19
CA PRO A 305 8.15 30.49 -15.58
C PRO A 305 9.26 30.92 -14.61
N TRP A 306 8.95 31.49 -13.45
CA TRP A 306 9.96 31.91 -12.47
C TRP A 306 10.54 30.76 -11.63
N LYS A 307 10.37 29.51 -12.07
CA LYS A 307 10.96 28.33 -11.41
C LYS A 307 11.91 27.56 -12.32
N GLY A 308 13.20 27.73 -12.02
CA GLY A 308 14.29 26.81 -12.37
C GLY A 308 14.98 26.32 -11.09
N GLY A 309 14.23 25.75 -10.14
CA GLY A 309 14.71 25.24 -8.84
C GLY A 309 13.73 24.22 -8.24
N GLU A 310 13.96 23.76 -6.99
CA GLU A 310 13.23 22.69 -6.23
C GLU A 310 11.70 22.62 -6.42
N GLY A 311 11.05 23.72 -6.81
CA GLY A 311 9.64 23.74 -7.14
C GLY A 311 9.22 23.05 -8.45
N ASP A 312 10.13 22.37 -9.16
CA ASP A 312 9.82 21.50 -10.31
C ASP A 312 9.12 20.18 -9.88
N ARG A 313 9.25 19.82 -8.59
CA ARG A 313 8.62 18.63 -7.98
C ARG A 313 7.20 18.88 -7.46
N ILE A 314 6.68 20.10 -7.58
CA ILE A 314 5.38 20.48 -7.03
C ILE A 314 4.24 19.71 -7.71
N GLY A 315 3.40 19.07 -6.90
CA GLY A 315 2.30 18.23 -7.37
C GLY A 315 2.74 16.97 -8.13
N GLN A 316 4.04 16.63 -8.17
CA GLN A 316 4.52 15.35 -8.71
C GLN A 316 4.47 14.27 -7.64
N GLY A 317 4.14 13.05 -8.03
CA GLY A 317 4.34 11.88 -7.17
C GLY A 317 3.40 11.78 -5.95
N SER A 318 2.27 12.49 -5.91
CA SER A 318 1.36 12.38 -4.73
C SER A 318 0.87 10.95 -4.53
N HIS A 319 0.63 10.20 -5.60
CA HIS A 319 0.22 8.81 -5.52
C HIS A 319 1.40 7.93 -5.06
N GLU A 320 2.57 8.12 -5.65
CA GLU A 320 3.82 7.40 -5.37
C GLU A 320 4.47 7.75 -4.02
N ARG A 321 3.90 8.70 -3.28
CA ARG A 321 4.26 8.99 -1.88
C ARG A 321 3.26 8.41 -0.89
N SER A 322 2.24 7.71 -1.38
CA SER A 322 1.29 7.01 -0.54
C SER A 322 1.93 5.74 0.02
N TYR A 323 1.24 5.11 0.98
CA TYR A 323 1.82 4.09 1.85
C TYR A 323 2.61 3.00 1.12
N CYS A 324 2.05 2.42 0.05
CA CYS A 324 2.62 1.24 -0.60
C CYS A 324 3.93 1.51 -1.36
N TRP A 325 4.19 2.77 -1.75
CA TRP A 325 5.39 3.15 -2.50
C TRP A 325 6.57 3.56 -1.62
N VAL A 326 6.28 3.88 -0.35
CA VAL A 326 7.30 4.22 0.65
C VAL A 326 7.39 3.14 1.73
N ALA A 327 6.83 1.95 1.47
CA ALA A 327 6.80 0.85 2.43
C ALA A 327 8.21 0.26 2.62
N ASP A 328 8.95 0.10 1.53
CA ASP A 328 10.29 -0.49 1.52
C ASP A 328 11.25 0.29 2.42
N GLU A 329 11.22 1.63 2.36
CA GLU A 329 12.03 2.51 3.21
C GLU A 329 11.80 2.25 4.71
N LYS A 330 10.57 1.89 5.10
CA LYS A 330 10.21 1.54 6.48
C LYS A 330 10.66 0.14 6.84
N TRP A 331 10.55 -0.79 5.89
CA TRP A 331 10.94 -2.19 6.12
C TRP A 331 12.46 -2.34 6.28
N GLU A 332 13.26 -1.57 5.53
CA GLU A 332 14.72 -1.53 5.67
C GLU A 332 15.14 -1.03 7.05
N THR A 333 14.41 -0.06 7.62
CA THR A 333 14.70 0.45 8.97
C THR A 333 14.42 -0.60 10.04
N ASP A 334 13.39 -1.42 9.88
CA ASP A 334 13.07 -2.52 10.81
C ASP A 334 14.12 -3.65 10.76
N GLU A 335 14.73 -3.91 9.59
CA GLU A 335 15.71 -4.99 9.42
C GLU A 335 17.12 -4.67 9.97
N ASP A 336 17.50 -3.39 10.03
CA ASP A 336 18.80 -2.95 10.57
C ASP A 336 18.84 -2.90 12.11
N ASP A 337 17.67 -2.86 12.79
CA ASP A 337 17.55 -2.92 14.26
C ASP A 337 17.57 -4.36 14.83
N GLU A 338 17.52 -5.39 13.97
CA GLU A 338 17.80 -6.78 14.37
C GLU A 338 19.31 -6.94 14.65
N PRO A 339 19.73 -7.34 15.87
CA PRO A 339 21.13 -7.54 16.17
C PRO A 339 21.68 -8.66 15.30
N ARG A 340 22.46 -8.30 14.27
CA ARG A 340 23.19 -9.25 13.43
C ARG A 340 24.00 -10.17 14.35
N GLU A 341 23.53 -11.41 14.52
CA GLU A 341 24.29 -12.43 15.24
C GLU A 341 25.65 -12.53 14.58
N VAL A 342 26.67 -12.07 15.33
CA VAL A 342 28.06 -12.21 14.97
C VAL A 342 28.29 -13.71 14.74
N ARG A 343 28.52 -14.08 13.48
CA ARG A 343 28.89 -15.44 13.09
C ARG A 343 30.26 -15.78 13.70
N GLY A 344 30.22 -16.14 14.98
CA GLY A 344 31.33 -16.42 15.85
C GLY A 344 31.79 -17.87 15.71
N TRP A 345 32.75 -18.07 14.81
CA TRP A 345 33.91 -18.96 15.00
C TRP A 345 33.66 -20.47 15.16
N ARG A 346 33.95 -21.16 14.05
CA ARG A 346 34.18 -22.60 13.93
C ARG A 346 35.34 -23.03 14.85
N GLY A 347 35.02 -23.83 15.87
CA GLY A 347 36.03 -24.48 16.70
C GLY A 347 36.89 -25.43 15.89
N THR A 348 38.21 -25.27 15.99
CA THR A 348 39.19 -26.35 15.80
C THR A 348 40.20 -26.24 16.92
N GLY A 349 40.36 -27.34 17.66
CA GLY A 349 41.29 -27.40 18.78
C GLY A 349 42.74 -27.46 18.34
N THR A 350 43.64 -27.12 19.25
CA THR A 350 44.93 -27.78 19.46
C THR A 350 45.51 -27.28 20.78
N ALA A 351 46.01 -28.22 21.58
CA ALA A 351 46.79 -27.99 22.79
C ALA A 351 48.25 -27.68 22.45
N GLY A 352 48.95 -26.91 23.28
CA GLY A 352 50.42 -26.82 23.23
C GLY A 352 51.04 -25.53 23.78
N ASP A 353 51.22 -25.50 25.10
CA ASP A 353 52.45 -25.17 25.86
C ASP A 353 53.32 -23.89 25.64
N ALA A 354 53.80 -23.39 26.79
CA ALA A 354 54.99 -22.59 27.10
C ALA A 354 55.22 -21.14 26.58
N SER A 355 54.95 -20.17 27.47
CA SER A 355 55.81 -19.09 28.04
C SER A 355 57.02 -18.46 27.30
N PRO A 356 57.41 -17.21 27.69
CA PRO A 356 57.83 -16.10 26.80
C PRO A 356 59.33 -15.77 26.83
N VAL A 357 59.82 -14.84 25.97
CA VAL A 357 60.94 -13.90 26.26
C VAL A 357 61.29 -12.92 25.09
N LEU A 358 61.32 -11.62 25.45
CA LEU A 358 62.17 -10.46 25.06
C LEU A 358 62.35 -9.90 23.62
N GLY A 359 62.31 -8.54 23.59
CA GLY A 359 63.14 -7.64 22.77
C GLY A 359 62.44 -7.10 21.52
N GLY A 360 62.36 -5.81 21.20
CA GLY A 360 63.08 -4.61 21.62
C GLY A 360 62.58 -3.42 20.78
N SER A 361 62.81 -2.22 21.29
CA SER A 361 62.43 -0.90 20.77
C SER A 361 62.78 -0.60 19.30
N LEU A 362 62.03 0.32 18.66
CA LEU A 362 62.52 1.62 18.15
C LEU A 362 61.40 2.39 17.39
N SER A 363 61.15 3.63 17.80
CA SER A 363 60.56 4.72 16.98
C SER A 363 61.72 5.68 16.58
N PRO A 364 61.56 6.86 15.92
CA PRO A 364 60.37 7.53 15.33
C PRO A 364 60.57 8.29 13.98
N GLY A 365 59.45 8.61 13.31
CA GLY A 365 59.17 9.85 12.53
C GLY A 365 59.82 10.07 11.15
N PRO A 366 59.58 11.21 10.45
CA PRO A 366 58.38 12.07 10.38
C PRO A 366 58.03 12.50 8.92
N GLY A 367 56.98 13.31 8.71
CA GLY A 367 56.97 14.31 7.61
C GLY A 367 55.84 14.26 6.57
N THR A 368 54.84 15.09 6.80
CA THR A 368 53.87 15.77 5.90
C THR A 368 54.53 16.51 4.70
N PRO A 369 53.86 17.26 3.77
CA PRO A 369 52.44 17.35 3.35
C PRO A 369 52.15 17.76 1.84
N TRP A 370 50.85 17.99 1.51
CA TRP A 370 50.23 18.96 0.55
C TRP A 370 50.69 19.08 -0.93
N ARG A 371 49.74 18.94 -1.89
CA ARG A 371 49.30 19.94 -2.93
C ARG A 371 48.48 19.29 -4.07
N ARG A 372 47.24 19.75 -4.29
CA ARG A 372 46.70 20.72 -5.29
C ARG A 372 46.21 20.11 -6.61
N SER A 373 44.96 20.44 -6.91
CA SER A 373 44.30 20.44 -8.22
C SER A 373 45.08 21.22 -9.29
N PRO A 374 44.70 21.00 -10.56
CA PRO A 374 44.48 22.12 -11.45
C PRO A 374 43.10 22.08 -12.13
N ASP A 375 42.49 23.25 -12.12
CA ASP A 375 41.44 23.72 -13.01
C ASP A 375 42.08 24.24 -14.31
N ARG A 376 41.50 23.94 -15.48
CA ARG A 376 41.50 24.83 -16.66
C ARG A 376 40.66 24.30 -17.83
N ARG A 377 39.57 25.02 -18.08
CA ARG A 377 39.15 25.67 -19.35
C ARG A 377 39.29 24.90 -20.68
N GLY A 378 38.14 24.81 -21.36
CA GLY A 378 37.87 25.67 -22.52
C GLY A 378 38.00 25.01 -23.90
N GLY A 379 36.89 24.90 -24.61
CA GLY A 379 36.85 24.59 -26.04
C GLY A 379 35.42 24.66 -26.57
N ARG A 380 35.11 25.74 -27.29
CA ARG A 380 33.89 26.03 -28.04
C ARG A 380 34.33 26.17 -29.50
N GLU A 381 33.71 25.45 -30.44
CA GLU A 381 33.37 25.90 -31.80
C GLU A 381 32.78 24.78 -32.68
N ASP A 382 31.59 25.08 -33.21
CA ASP A 382 31.07 24.87 -34.57
C ASP A 382 31.17 23.51 -35.29
N ARG A 383 30.00 22.88 -35.46
CA ARG A 383 29.29 22.80 -36.75
C ARG A 383 27.84 22.32 -36.59
#